data_AF-A0A532E9Y2-F1
#
_entry.id   AF-A0A532E9Y2-F1
#
_cell.length_a   1.000
_cell.length_b   1.000
_cell.length_c   1.000
_cell.angle_alpha   90.00
_cell.angle_beta   90.00
_cell.angle_gamma   90.00
#
_symmetry.space_group_name_H-M   'P 1'
#
loop_
_entity.id
_entity.type
_entity.pdbx_description
1 polymer ?
#
loop_
_entity_poly.entity_id
_entity_poly.type
_entity_poly.pdbx_seq_one_letter_code
_entity_poly.pdbx_strand_id
1 'polypeptide(L)'
;MKDVDRFRESIRPYLDQWQSIDIRAVCFLAYEKWVNLGTRIVFLEKAATDLTDPVSLPVLPTFCALQEVRNIESLNDLLDELQTARLAISEKVIHYGTIEGSEVKVAPLNLQFQQARRGTNYFHVDYPYISLAHSSPSLHNLLHNHEQALTQDEIDWKLRSLKTPYNGLDDLLINFIGLSRPSLGGISLAHTEIMAPLRIRLGSKSALSNGRLTVQVDRSGAPSPSDVSIGVLALSGTSPINRITQDLTVDDWKGSPEVARKEIHIGEGASSAVIFLTFKSKALDIQTVNDSAALLNNPRILAYNHFDKDLSILNEYLHGKGGEQSKDFEIGVGLLFHFCGFNVGPYGRVKALKSKSIQEEIDHLVFAPSGNHIVAIECTKKDLDTEGKLSKFSRRVKEIRDLLPTVSVIPLVCTPLSKAIIADSDILKAAKEHIGVIGAEEIQTILELAGQNKNPEEILEFLESLIIKPDDMPFWST
;
A
#
# COMPACT_ATOMS: atom_id res chain seq x y z
N MET A 1 -17.81 9.53 -20.11
CA MET A 1 -16.80 10.60 -20.01
C MET A 1 -15.44 9.95 -20.22
N LYS A 2 -14.57 10.49 -21.10
CA LYS A 2 -13.23 9.91 -21.31
C LYS A 2 -12.39 10.13 -20.04
N ASP A 3 -11.47 9.23 -19.74
CA ASP A 3 -10.67 9.29 -18.51
C ASP A 3 -9.82 10.57 -18.39
N VAL A 4 -9.37 11.13 -19.52
CA VAL A 4 -8.69 12.43 -19.55
C VAL A 4 -9.60 13.58 -19.10
N ASP A 5 -10.88 13.57 -19.50
CA ASP A 5 -11.84 14.59 -19.06
C ASP A 5 -12.11 14.44 -17.56
N ARG A 6 -12.25 13.19 -17.08
CA ARG A 6 -12.37 12.89 -15.65
C ARG A 6 -11.17 13.39 -14.85
N PHE A 7 -9.96 13.24 -15.40
CA PHE A 7 -8.73 13.78 -14.82
C PHE A 7 -8.79 15.30 -14.73
N ARG A 8 -9.08 15.99 -15.84
CA ARG A 8 -9.21 17.46 -15.90
C ARG A 8 -10.19 17.99 -14.86
N GLU A 9 -11.38 17.39 -14.77
CA GLU A 9 -12.39 17.78 -13.79
C GLU A 9 -11.94 17.54 -12.34
N SER A 10 -11.22 16.46 -12.10
CA SER A 10 -10.76 16.06 -10.76
C SER A 10 -9.66 16.96 -10.22
N ILE A 11 -8.73 17.41 -11.07
CA ILE A 11 -7.62 18.28 -10.68
C ILE A 11 -8.01 19.77 -10.63
N ARG A 12 -9.06 20.19 -11.35
CA ARG A 12 -9.46 21.60 -11.49
C ARG A 12 -9.55 22.37 -10.16
N PRO A 13 -10.12 21.82 -9.07
CA PRO A 13 -10.19 22.53 -7.79
C PRO A 13 -8.83 22.80 -7.13
N TYR A 14 -7.77 22.16 -7.61
CA TYR A 14 -6.44 22.12 -7.01
C TYR A 14 -5.35 22.70 -7.92
N LEU A 15 -5.71 23.33 -9.05
CA LEU A 15 -4.70 23.85 -9.99
C LEU A 15 -3.75 24.86 -9.36
N ASP A 16 -4.21 25.58 -8.34
CA ASP A 16 -3.41 26.51 -7.52
C ASP A 16 -2.33 25.83 -6.66
N GLN A 17 -2.34 24.50 -6.57
CA GLN A 17 -1.34 23.72 -5.83
C GLN A 17 -0.06 23.50 -6.63
N TRP A 18 -0.09 23.73 -7.94
CA TRP A 18 1.00 23.42 -8.85
C TRP A 18 1.35 24.64 -9.69
N GLN A 19 2.64 24.86 -9.90
CA GLN A 19 3.17 25.97 -10.70
C GLN A 19 3.84 25.45 -11.98
N SER A 20 4.31 24.21 -11.98
CA SER A 20 5.00 23.62 -13.13
C SER A 20 4.73 22.11 -13.26
N ILE A 21 5.17 21.54 -14.37
CA ILE A 21 5.04 20.13 -14.73
C ILE A 21 6.45 19.63 -15.12
N ASP A 22 6.99 18.67 -14.38
CA ASP A 22 8.24 17.97 -14.73
C ASP A 22 7.92 16.76 -15.60
N ILE A 23 8.42 16.78 -16.83
CA ILE A 23 8.22 15.75 -17.84
C ILE A 23 9.55 15.04 -18.01
N ARG A 24 9.58 13.74 -17.75
CA ARG A 24 10.74 12.88 -17.98
C ARG A 24 10.36 11.75 -18.92
N ALA A 25 11.21 11.49 -19.90
CA ALA A 25 11.00 10.41 -20.85
C ALA A 25 12.29 9.67 -21.16
N VAL A 26 12.19 8.35 -21.34
CA VAL A 26 13.20 7.52 -21.98
C VAL A 26 12.61 7.04 -23.30
N CYS A 27 13.33 7.24 -24.39
CA CYS A 27 12.89 6.86 -25.73
C CYS A 27 14.06 6.35 -26.59
N PHE A 28 13.71 5.66 -27.66
CA PHE A 28 14.65 5.17 -28.66
C PHE A 28 14.20 5.55 -30.06
N LEU A 29 15.14 5.67 -30.99
CA LEU A 29 14.86 6.04 -32.38
C LEU A 29 14.58 4.77 -33.19
N ALA A 30 13.38 4.69 -33.78
CA ALA A 30 12.98 3.62 -34.69
C ALA A 30 12.29 4.21 -35.93
N TYR A 31 12.77 3.85 -37.13
CA TYR A 31 12.20 4.32 -38.40
C TYR A 31 11.94 5.84 -38.42
N GLU A 32 12.96 6.62 -38.06
CA GLU A 32 12.95 8.10 -37.99
C GLU A 32 12.02 8.71 -36.91
N LYS A 33 11.42 7.90 -36.05
CA LYS A 33 10.53 8.34 -34.96
C LYS A 33 11.09 7.96 -33.59
N TRP A 34 11.00 8.86 -32.63
CA TRP A 34 11.33 8.54 -31.23
C TRP A 34 10.17 7.79 -30.59
N VAL A 35 10.39 6.59 -30.09
CA VAL A 35 9.36 5.72 -29.49
C VAL A 35 9.54 5.67 -27.97
N ASN A 36 8.44 5.83 -27.24
CA ASN A 36 8.44 5.83 -25.78
C ASN A 36 8.82 4.45 -25.19
N LEU A 37 9.79 4.43 -24.27
CA LEU A 37 10.07 3.30 -23.38
C LEU A 37 9.52 3.56 -21.97
N GLY A 38 9.49 4.82 -21.53
CA GLY A 38 8.92 5.21 -20.24
C GLY A 38 8.75 6.71 -20.18
N THR A 39 7.56 7.19 -19.84
CA THR A 39 7.28 8.61 -19.59
C THR A 39 6.67 8.78 -18.22
N ARG A 40 7.17 9.76 -17.45
CA ARG A 40 6.54 10.22 -16.22
C ARG A 40 6.40 11.74 -16.25
N ILE A 41 5.20 12.19 -15.93
CA ILE A 41 4.82 13.59 -15.85
C ILE A 41 4.35 13.86 -14.43
N VAL A 42 5.02 14.75 -13.70
CA VAL A 42 4.69 15.06 -12.30
C VAL A 42 4.43 16.54 -12.13
N PHE A 43 3.31 16.89 -11.52
CA PHE A 43 2.99 18.28 -11.20
C PHE A 43 3.78 18.73 -9.98
N LEU A 44 4.37 19.92 -10.06
CA LEU A 44 5.27 20.46 -9.05
C LEU A 44 4.73 21.77 -8.47
N GLU A 45 5.02 22.00 -7.19
CA GLU A 45 4.66 23.23 -6.46
C GLU A 45 5.56 24.42 -6.80
N LYS A 46 6.70 24.18 -7.47
CA LYS A 46 7.73 25.18 -7.76
C LYS A 46 7.60 25.70 -9.18
N ALA A 47 7.92 26.97 -9.40
CA ALA A 47 8.00 27.54 -10.74
C ALA A 47 9.04 26.80 -11.59
N ALA A 48 8.82 26.76 -12.90
CA ALA A 48 9.76 26.10 -13.82
C ALA A 48 11.17 26.73 -13.76
N THR A 49 11.25 28.04 -13.49
CA THR A 49 12.50 28.81 -13.35
C THR A 49 13.36 28.40 -12.16
N ASP A 50 12.76 27.79 -11.13
CA ASP A 50 13.44 27.47 -9.87
C ASP A 50 14.13 26.10 -9.91
N LEU A 51 13.96 25.35 -11.00
CA LEU A 51 14.51 24.01 -11.20
C LEU A 51 15.76 24.14 -12.07
N THR A 52 16.91 24.27 -11.42
CA THR A 52 18.15 24.79 -12.05
C THR A 52 19.24 23.76 -12.28
N ASP A 53 19.04 22.50 -11.90
CA ASP A 53 20.06 21.46 -12.08
C ASP A 53 19.73 20.59 -13.29
N PRO A 54 20.37 20.80 -14.46
CA PRO A 54 20.25 19.87 -15.57
C PRO A 54 20.85 18.53 -15.13
N VAL A 55 20.00 17.52 -15.02
CA VAL A 55 20.45 16.14 -14.85
C VAL A 55 21.30 15.79 -16.07
N SER A 56 22.48 15.21 -15.87
CA SER A 56 23.29 14.71 -16.99
C SER A 56 22.57 13.51 -17.62
N LEU A 57 21.86 13.72 -18.71
CA LEU A 57 21.03 12.69 -19.34
C LEU A 57 21.84 11.85 -20.33
N PRO A 58 21.61 10.52 -20.40
CA PRO A 58 22.15 9.71 -21.49
C PRO A 58 21.62 10.20 -22.84
N VAL A 59 22.54 10.51 -23.76
CA VAL A 59 22.24 10.77 -25.16
C VAL A 59 23.12 9.87 -26.02
N LEU A 60 22.49 8.92 -26.69
CA LEU A 60 23.07 8.01 -27.67
C LEU A 60 22.39 8.29 -29.03
N PRO A 61 23.01 7.89 -30.17
CA PRO A 61 22.43 8.16 -31.49
C PRO A 61 21.00 7.66 -31.67
N THR A 62 20.67 6.53 -31.05
CA THR A 62 19.36 5.86 -31.18
C THR A 62 18.62 5.73 -29.85
N PHE A 63 19.07 6.37 -28.78
CA PHE A 63 18.47 6.25 -27.45
C PHE A 63 18.74 7.52 -26.66
N CYS A 64 17.74 8.07 -25.98
CA CYS A 64 17.97 9.20 -25.10
C CYS A 64 17.01 9.22 -23.91
N ALA A 65 17.47 9.81 -22.82
CA ALA A 65 16.63 10.30 -21.75
C ALA A 65 16.45 11.81 -21.92
N LEU A 66 15.24 12.29 -21.67
CA LEU A 66 14.85 13.69 -21.83
C LEU A 66 14.16 14.16 -20.56
N GLN A 67 14.41 15.42 -20.20
CA GLN A 67 13.72 16.11 -19.12
C GLN A 67 13.37 17.52 -19.57
N GLU A 68 12.13 17.92 -19.35
CA GLU A 68 11.67 19.29 -19.58
C GLU A 68 10.70 19.68 -18.47
N VAL A 69 10.84 20.90 -17.97
CA VAL A 69 9.88 21.48 -17.04
C VAL A 69 9.09 22.56 -17.77
N ARG A 70 7.76 22.41 -17.77
CA ARG A 70 6.83 23.40 -18.33
C ARG A 70 6.06 24.11 -17.24
N ASN A 71 5.55 25.31 -17.51
CA ASN A 71 4.60 25.95 -16.60
C ASN A 71 3.26 25.19 -16.61
N ILE A 72 2.51 25.25 -15.50
CA ILE A 72 1.24 24.53 -15.32
C ILE A 72 0.18 24.92 -16.36
N GLU A 73 0.24 26.12 -16.93
CA GLU A 73 -0.66 26.60 -17.97
C GLU A 73 -0.58 25.76 -19.26
N SER A 74 0.53 25.06 -19.50
CA SER A 74 0.73 24.15 -20.64
C SER A 74 0.00 22.82 -20.50
N LEU A 75 -0.71 22.58 -19.38
CA LEU A 75 -1.34 21.30 -19.10
C LEU A 75 -2.32 20.85 -20.17
N ASN A 76 -3.14 21.76 -20.71
CA ASN A 76 -4.14 21.37 -21.71
C ASN A 76 -3.47 20.89 -23.00
N ASP A 77 -2.46 21.63 -23.48
CA ASP A 77 -1.67 21.26 -24.65
C ASP A 77 -0.99 19.91 -24.44
N LEU A 78 -0.40 19.69 -23.25
CA LEU A 78 0.21 18.41 -22.88
C LEU A 78 -0.78 17.24 -22.93
N LEU A 79 -1.99 17.43 -22.38
CA LEU A 79 -3.02 16.40 -22.41
C LEU A 79 -3.52 16.12 -23.83
N ASP A 80 -3.65 17.15 -24.66
CA ASP A 80 -4.05 17.01 -26.06
C ASP A 80 -2.97 16.29 -26.90
N GLU A 81 -1.69 16.62 -26.68
CA GLU A 81 -0.56 15.90 -27.26
C GLU A 81 -0.66 14.39 -26.95
N LEU A 82 -0.81 14.02 -25.68
CA LEU A 82 -0.89 12.63 -25.24
C LEU A 82 -2.14 11.90 -25.78
N GLN A 83 -3.27 12.59 -25.94
CA GLN A 83 -4.46 12.03 -26.59
C GLN A 83 -4.23 11.68 -28.07
N THR A 84 -3.33 12.42 -28.74
CA THR A 84 -2.87 12.10 -30.11
C THR A 84 -1.72 11.09 -30.13
N ALA A 85 -1.37 10.53 -28.96
CA ALA A 85 -0.26 9.61 -28.76
C ALA A 85 1.08 10.18 -29.25
N ARG A 86 1.29 11.48 -28.97
CA ARG A 86 2.54 12.20 -29.21
C ARG A 86 2.90 13.02 -27.97
N LEU A 87 4.18 13.34 -27.80
CA LEU A 87 4.65 14.28 -26.79
C LEU A 87 5.83 15.05 -27.37
N ALA A 88 5.69 16.35 -27.52
CA ALA A 88 6.84 17.21 -27.79
C ALA A 88 7.65 17.33 -26.50
N ILE A 89 8.97 17.17 -26.54
CA ILE A 89 9.86 17.38 -25.39
C ILE A 89 11.29 17.62 -25.88
N SER A 90 11.95 18.68 -25.39
CA SER A 90 13.35 19.00 -25.70
C SER A 90 13.67 18.93 -27.20
N GLU A 91 12.86 19.60 -28.03
CA GLU A 91 12.95 19.63 -29.50
C GLU A 91 12.70 18.28 -30.21
N LYS A 92 12.29 17.24 -29.49
CA LYS A 92 11.92 15.93 -30.04
C LYS A 92 10.41 15.71 -29.96
N VAL A 93 9.90 14.86 -30.83
CA VAL A 93 8.52 14.35 -30.75
C VAL A 93 8.58 12.87 -30.44
N ILE A 94 8.14 12.50 -29.24
CA ILE A 94 8.00 11.12 -28.81
C ILE A 94 6.65 10.59 -29.29
N HIS A 95 6.66 9.37 -29.81
CA HIS A 95 5.50 8.62 -30.26
C HIS A 95 5.20 7.49 -29.29
N TYR A 96 3.93 7.37 -28.91
CA TYR A 96 3.43 6.24 -28.14
C TYR A 96 2.79 5.24 -29.09
N GLY A 97 3.49 4.15 -29.36
CA GLY A 97 3.09 3.24 -30.43
C GLY A 97 3.81 1.91 -30.42
N THR A 98 3.40 1.03 -31.34
CA THR A 98 4.01 -0.27 -31.59
C THR A 98 4.90 -0.20 -32.83
N ILE A 99 5.84 -1.12 -32.94
CA ILE A 99 6.60 -1.34 -34.17
C ILE A 99 6.00 -2.54 -34.89
N GLU A 100 5.52 -2.32 -36.11
CA GLU A 100 4.91 -3.34 -36.97
C GLU A 100 5.58 -3.32 -38.35
N GLY A 101 6.40 -4.32 -38.61
CA GLY A 101 7.26 -4.33 -39.81
C GLY A 101 8.25 -3.17 -39.76
N SER A 102 8.31 -2.37 -40.82
CA SER A 102 9.24 -1.24 -40.94
C SER A 102 8.63 0.12 -40.58
N GLU A 103 7.57 0.13 -39.78
CA GLU A 103 6.87 1.35 -39.41
C GLU A 103 6.52 1.39 -37.91
N VAL A 104 6.62 2.58 -37.31
CA VAL A 104 6.03 2.88 -36.00
C VAL A 104 4.55 3.24 -36.17
N LYS A 105 3.66 2.38 -35.69
CA LYS A 105 2.21 2.61 -35.65
C LYS A 105 1.81 3.28 -34.34
N VAL A 106 1.25 4.46 -34.47
CA VAL A 106 0.76 5.26 -33.34
C VAL A 106 -0.72 4.99 -33.16
N ALA A 107 -1.13 4.66 -31.95
CA ALA A 107 -2.53 4.48 -31.57
C ALA A 107 -2.85 5.39 -30.38
N PRO A 108 -4.08 5.94 -30.29
CA PRO A 108 -4.47 6.76 -29.16
C PRO A 108 -4.19 6.05 -27.82
N LEU A 109 -3.60 6.79 -26.87
CA LEU A 109 -3.32 6.25 -25.55
C LEU A 109 -4.63 5.92 -24.83
N ASN A 110 -4.77 4.67 -24.39
CA ASN A 110 -5.83 4.29 -23.46
C ASN A 110 -5.36 4.61 -22.04
N LEU A 111 -5.42 5.89 -21.68
CA LEU A 111 -5.08 6.38 -20.34
C LEU A 111 -6.19 6.01 -19.36
N GLN A 112 -5.82 5.32 -18.29
CA GLN A 112 -6.72 4.95 -17.20
C GLN A 112 -6.66 5.99 -16.09
N PHE A 113 -7.82 6.51 -15.69
CA PHE A 113 -7.93 7.45 -14.58
C PHE A 113 -7.90 6.72 -13.23
N GLN A 114 -7.07 7.23 -12.31
CA GLN A 114 -7.03 6.76 -10.93
C GLN A 114 -6.98 7.94 -9.95
N GLN A 115 -7.58 7.75 -8.79
CA GLN A 115 -7.38 8.60 -7.62
C GLN A 115 -6.98 7.70 -6.46
N ALA A 116 -5.80 7.93 -5.90
CA ALA A 116 -5.29 7.14 -4.79
C ALA A 116 -5.37 7.94 -3.50
N ARG A 117 -5.94 7.31 -2.47
CA ARG A 117 -5.71 7.69 -1.07
C ARG A 117 -4.37 7.10 -0.65
N ARG A 118 -3.69 7.74 0.30
CA ARG A 118 -2.41 7.25 0.83
C ARG A 118 -2.54 5.77 1.21
N GLY A 119 -1.59 4.94 0.80
CA GLY A 119 -1.60 3.51 1.13
C GLY A 119 -1.12 2.59 0.01
N THR A 120 -1.01 3.08 -1.21
CA THR A 120 -0.34 2.35 -2.29
C THR A 120 1.08 2.90 -2.39
N ASN A 121 2.11 2.14 -1.97
CA ASN A 121 3.54 2.42 -2.26
C ASN A 121 3.85 2.48 -3.78
N TYR A 122 2.81 2.44 -4.61
CA TYR A 122 2.84 2.66 -6.03
C TYR A 122 3.27 4.11 -6.30
N PHE A 123 4.26 4.23 -7.16
CA PHE A 123 4.84 5.46 -7.70
C PHE A 123 5.75 6.28 -6.76
N HIS A 124 6.18 5.76 -5.60
CA HIS A 124 7.09 6.48 -4.67
C HIS A 124 6.57 7.86 -4.22
N VAL A 125 5.26 8.09 -4.26
CA VAL A 125 4.61 9.32 -3.79
C VAL A 125 3.90 9.03 -2.48
N ASP A 126 4.42 9.52 -1.37
CA ASP A 126 3.83 9.35 -0.02
C ASP A 126 2.80 10.46 0.30
N TYR A 127 2.04 10.86 -0.72
CA TYR A 127 0.96 11.85 -0.67
C TYR A 127 -0.23 11.34 -1.48
N PRO A 128 -1.48 11.72 -1.13
CA PRO A 128 -2.63 11.51 -2.00
C PRO A 128 -2.37 12.09 -3.40
N TYR A 129 -2.85 11.42 -4.45
CA TYR A 129 -2.63 11.88 -5.82
C TYR A 129 -3.81 11.55 -6.74
N ILE A 130 -3.89 12.33 -7.82
CA ILE A 130 -4.76 12.07 -8.97
C ILE A 130 -3.84 11.72 -10.14
N SER A 131 -4.15 10.66 -10.89
CA SER A 131 -3.27 10.19 -11.96
C SER A 131 -4.00 9.70 -13.20
N LEU A 132 -3.26 9.72 -14.30
CA LEU A 132 -3.55 8.97 -15.52
C LEU A 132 -2.39 8.02 -15.78
N ALA A 133 -2.67 6.77 -16.13
CA ALA A 133 -1.63 5.80 -16.45
C ALA A 133 -1.99 5.00 -17.70
N HIS A 134 -0.97 4.63 -18.47
CA HIS A 134 -1.09 3.73 -19.61
C HIS A 134 0.11 2.79 -19.62
N SER A 135 -0.17 1.50 -19.78
CA SER A 135 0.85 0.49 -20.06
C SER A 135 0.70 0.02 -21.50
N SER A 136 1.81 0.02 -22.22
CA SER A 136 1.93 -0.34 -23.63
C SER A 136 2.58 -1.74 -23.76
N PRO A 137 2.91 -2.22 -24.99
CA PRO A 137 3.57 -3.51 -25.18
C PRO A 137 4.87 -3.66 -24.36
N SER A 138 5.35 -4.91 -24.30
CA SER A 138 6.63 -5.20 -23.65
C SER A 138 7.77 -4.42 -24.30
N LEU A 139 8.68 -3.90 -23.47
CA LEU A 139 9.93 -3.28 -23.91
C LEU A 139 10.73 -4.24 -24.79
N HIS A 140 10.68 -5.54 -24.48
CA HIS A 140 11.28 -6.59 -25.29
C HIS A 140 10.78 -6.52 -26.74
N ASN A 141 9.47 -6.46 -26.97
CA ASN A 141 8.91 -6.40 -28.33
C ASN A 141 9.30 -5.10 -29.04
N LEU A 142 9.35 -3.98 -28.32
CA LEU A 142 9.76 -2.70 -28.89
C LEU A 142 11.23 -2.70 -29.33
N LEU A 143 12.12 -3.25 -28.52
CA LEU A 143 13.56 -3.29 -28.81
C LEU A 143 13.91 -4.35 -29.87
N HIS A 144 13.23 -5.50 -29.89
CA HIS A 144 13.54 -6.57 -30.85
C HIS A 144 12.96 -6.38 -32.25
N ASN A 145 11.88 -5.61 -32.40
CA ASN A 145 11.22 -5.45 -33.70
C ASN A 145 11.88 -4.39 -34.61
N HIS A 146 13.05 -3.85 -34.26
CA HIS A 146 13.76 -2.87 -35.07
C HIS A 146 15.20 -3.30 -35.34
N GLU A 147 15.55 -3.53 -36.61
CA GLU A 147 16.85 -4.09 -37.02
C GLU A 147 18.06 -3.24 -36.62
N GLN A 148 17.89 -1.93 -36.46
CA GLN A 148 18.95 -1.00 -36.07
C GLN A 148 18.87 -0.57 -34.59
N ALA A 149 17.95 -1.16 -33.82
CA ALA A 149 17.82 -0.83 -32.41
C ALA A 149 18.97 -1.49 -31.65
N LEU A 150 19.50 -0.77 -30.67
CA LEU A 150 20.41 -1.37 -29.73
C LEU A 150 19.64 -2.45 -28.96
N THR A 151 20.25 -3.63 -28.84
CA THR A 151 19.78 -4.66 -27.91
C THR A 151 19.76 -4.10 -26.49
N GLN A 152 18.91 -4.67 -25.63
CA GLN A 152 18.87 -4.27 -24.22
C GLN A 152 20.27 -4.37 -23.56
N ASP A 153 21.03 -5.42 -23.88
CA ASP A 153 22.39 -5.60 -23.37
C ASP A 153 23.35 -4.47 -23.82
N GLU A 154 23.27 -4.02 -25.07
CA GLU A 154 24.07 -2.90 -25.57
C GLU A 154 23.68 -1.58 -24.90
N ILE A 155 22.39 -1.34 -24.70
CA ILE A 155 21.90 -0.18 -23.94
C ILE A 155 22.46 -0.23 -22.52
N ASP A 156 22.35 -1.37 -21.85
CA ASP A 156 22.82 -1.57 -20.49
C ASP A 156 24.32 -1.30 -20.34
N TRP A 157 25.16 -1.84 -21.23
CA TRP A 157 26.60 -1.59 -21.20
C TRP A 157 26.95 -0.13 -21.48
N LYS A 158 26.24 0.54 -22.39
CA LYS A 158 26.43 1.98 -22.65
C LYS A 158 26.03 2.81 -21.43
N LEU A 159 24.91 2.50 -20.78
CA LEU A 159 24.45 3.17 -19.56
C LEU A 159 25.45 3.02 -18.40
N ARG A 160 26.08 1.85 -18.25
CA ARG A 160 27.15 1.61 -17.24
C ARG A 160 28.44 2.39 -17.53
N SER A 161 28.64 2.83 -18.78
CA SER A 161 29.85 3.57 -19.20
C SER A 161 29.76 5.09 -19.05
N LEU A 162 28.59 5.62 -18.69
CA LEU A 162 28.38 7.06 -18.53
C LEU A 162 29.15 7.62 -17.33
N LYS A 163 29.39 8.94 -17.34
CA LYS A 163 30.00 9.66 -16.21
C LYS A 163 29.22 9.45 -14.90
N THR A 164 27.89 9.47 -14.99
CA THR A 164 26.99 9.03 -13.92
C THR A 164 26.40 7.70 -14.38
N PRO A 165 26.96 6.56 -13.95
CA PRO A 165 26.57 5.25 -14.48
C PRO A 165 25.19 4.83 -13.95
N TYR A 166 24.41 4.18 -14.81
CA TYR A 166 23.21 3.44 -14.42
C TYR A 166 23.46 1.94 -14.57
N ASN A 167 22.90 1.13 -13.68
CA ASN A 167 22.96 -0.32 -13.76
C ASN A 167 21.94 -0.92 -14.75
N GLY A 168 21.93 -0.40 -15.97
CA GLY A 168 21.04 -0.84 -17.04
C GLY A 168 19.76 0.00 -17.20
N LEU A 169 18.93 -0.39 -18.18
CA LEU A 169 17.71 0.33 -18.55
C LEU A 169 16.70 0.37 -17.41
N ASP A 170 16.54 -0.74 -16.68
CA ASP A 170 15.67 -0.80 -15.50
C ASP A 170 16.06 0.23 -14.45
N ASP A 171 17.36 0.35 -14.16
CA ASP A 171 17.89 1.31 -13.20
C ASP A 171 17.62 2.76 -13.64
N LEU A 172 17.75 3.05 -14.93
CA LEU A 172 17.38 4.34 -15.50
C LEU A 172 15.87 4.61 -15.37
N LEU A 173 15.01 3.66 -15.70
CA LEU A 173 13.55 3.82 -15.58
C LEU A 173 13.12 4.00 -14.12
N ILE A 174 13.79 3.36 -13.17
CA ILE A 174 13.47 3.50 -11.74
C ILE A 174 14.03 4.80 -11.18
N ASN A 175 15.32 5.07 -11.36
CA ASN A 175 15.99 6.17 -10.67
C ASN A 175 15.90 7.51 -11.41
N PHE A 176 15.86 7.52 -12.74
CA PHE A 176 15.67 8.76 -13.50
C PHE A 176 14.19 9.09 -13.72
N ILE A 177 13.40 8.15 -14.26
CA ILE A 177 11.96 8.39 -14.49
C ILE A 177 11.21 8.36 -13.16
N GLY A 178 11.59 7.51 -12.21
CA GLY A 178 10.89 7.39 -10.92
C GLY A 178 9.76 6.37 -10.92
N LEU A 179 9.70 5.47 -11.90
CA LEU A 179 8.67 4.44 -11.95
C LEU A 179 8.83 3.50 -10.76
N SER A 180 7.76 3.29 -10.00
CA SER A 180 7.75 2.18 -9.03
C SER A 180 7.65 0.87 -9.78
N ARG A 181 8.32 -0.16 -9.27
CA ARG A 181 8.07 -1.53 -9.71
C ARG A 181 6.79 -2.06 -9.04
N PRO A 182 5.67 -2.25 -9.74
CA PRO A 182 4.89 -3.45 -9.51
C PRO A 182 5.53 -4.54 -10.35
N SER A 183 6.26 -5.45 -9.70
CA SER A 183 6.71 -6.70 -10.29
C SER A 183 5.50 -7.61 -10.57
N LEU A 184 4.66 -7.24 -11.54
CA LEU A 184 3.73 -8.18 -12.16
C LEU A 184 4.51 -8.95 -13.24
N GLY A 185 5.31 -9.92 -12.81
CA GLY A 185 5.67 -11.06 -13.66
C GLY A 185 6.78 -10.90 -14.70
N GLY A 186 7.85 -10.14 -14.42
CA GLY A 186 9.10 -10.20 -15.22
C GLY A 186 9.04 -9.63 -16.64
N ILE A 187 7.90 -9.06 -17.05
CA ILE A 187 7.77 -8.38 -18.34
C ILE A 187 7.87 -6.87 -18.10
N SER A 188 8.99 -6.28 -18.52
CA SER A 188 9.13 -4.82 -18.54
C SER A 188 8.22 -4.27 -19.64
N LEU A 189 7.22 -3.45 -19.29
CA LEU A 189 6.29 -2.82 -20.22
C LEU A 189 6.69 -1.35 -20.43
N ALA A 190 6.47 -0.83 -21.64
CA ALA A 190 6.53 0.61 -21.83
C ALA A 190 5.41 1.27 -21.03
N HIS A 191 5.74 2.31 -20.25
CA HIS A 191 4.81 2.93 -19.32
C HIS A 191 4.69 4.42 -19.55
N THR A 192 3.52 4.98 -19.30
CA THR A 192 3.27 6.42 -19.33
C THR A 192 2.39 6.78 -18.16
N GLU A 193 2.83 7.71 -17.33
CA GLU A 193 2.04 8.18 -16.20
C GLU A 193 2.07 9.70 -16.05
N ILE A 194 0.92 10.23 -15.66
CA ILE A 194 0.73 11.63 -15.27
C ILE A 194 0.27 11.61 -13.82
N MET A 195 0.96 12.37 -12.97
CA MET A 195 0.68 12.44 -11.54
C MET A 195 0.51 13.88 -11.10
N ALA A 196 -0.59 14.13 -10.40
CA ALA A 196 -0.90 15.38 -9.74
C ALA A 196 -0.97 15.14 -8.21
N PRO A 197 0.19 15.16 -7.50
CA PRO A 197 0.23 14.94 -6.06
C PRO A 197 -0.44 16.11 -5.31
N LEU A 198 -1.31 15.78 -4.36
CA LEU A 198 -1.90 16.71 -3.41
C LEU A 198 -1.04 16.63 -2.15
N ARG A 199 -0.05 17.52 -2.06
CA ARG A 199 1.09 17.45 -1.13
C ARG A 199 0.75 17.80 0.33
N ILE A 200 -0.33 17.20 0.80
CA ILE A 200 -0.86 17.28 2.15
C ILE A 200 -1.31 15.89 2.59
N ARG A 201 -1.01 15.51 3.83
CA ARG A 201 -1.29 14.17 4.35
C ARG A 201 -1.36 14.15 5.87
N LEU A 202 -1.88 13.07 6.44
CA LEU A 202 -1.77 12.82 7.88
C LEU A 202 -0.32 12.42 8.22
N GLY A 203 0.22 12.95 9.31
CA GLY A 203 1.56 12.66 9.78
C GLY A 203 1.64 11.34 10.54
N SER A 204 2.85 10.74 10.61
CA SER A 204 3.05 9.48 11.33
C SER A 204 3.01 9.61 12.86
N LYS A 205 3.02 10.83 13.41
CA LYS A 205 2.98 11.07 14.86
C LYS A 205 1.59 11.43 15.38
N SER A 206 0.54 11.12 14.63
CA SER A 206 -0.82 11.14 15.17
C SER A 206 -0.96 10.03 16.21
N ALA A 207 -1.51 10.35 17.38
CA ALA A 207 -1.59 9.42 18.51
C ALA A 207 -2.82 9.72 19.37
N LEU A 208 -3.43 8.69 19.94
CA LEU A 208 -4.53 8.79 20.89
C LEU A 208 -4.03 8.34 22.27
N SER A 209 -4.32 9.13 23.30
CA SER A 209 -4.08 8.74 24.69
C SER A 209 -5.13 9.35 25.61
N ASN A 210 -5.82 8.53 26.40
CA ASN A 210 -6.76 8.97 27.42
C ASN A 210 -7.82 9.95 26.88
N GLY A 211 -8.45 9.62 25.75
CA GLY A 211 -9.49 10.46 25.13
C GLY A 211 -8.98 11.77 24.51
N ARG A 212 -7.66 11.95 24.42
CA ARG A 212 -6.99 13.09 23.79
C ARG A 212 -6.26 12.64 22.54
N LEU A 213 -6.75 13.10 21.39
CA LEU A 213 -6.17 12.81 20.09
C LEU A 213 -5.21 13.92 19.70
N THR A 214 -3.95 13.58 19.48
CA THR A 214 -3.00 14.44 18.76
C THR A 214 -3.04 14.06 17.29
N VAL A 215 -3.39 14.98 16.41
CA VAL A 215 -3.33 14.81 14.96
C VAL A 215 -2.16 15.61 14.42
N GLN A 216 -1.31 14.95 13.62
CA GLN A 216 -0.30 15.62 12.82
C GLN A 216 -0.77 15.69 11.37
N VAL A 217 -0.59 16.83 10.72
CA VAL A 217 -0.79 16.99 9.27
C VAL A 217 0.51 17.54 8.68
N ASP A 218 1.07 16.84 7.70
CA ASP A 218 2.25 17.28 6.97
C ASP A 218 1.81 17.94 5.68
N ARG A 219 2.40 19.09 5.32
CA ARG A 219 2.24 19.69 3.99
C ARG A 219 3.56 20.14 3.40
N SER A 220 3.62 20.16 2.06
CA SER A 220 4.59 20.95 1.32
C SER A 220 3.85 21.87 0.35
N GLY A 221 4.47 23.02 0.05
CA GLY A 221 4.01 23.94 -0.98
C GLY A 221 2.87 24.86 -0.59
N ALA A 222 2.01 25.11 -1.58
CA ALA A 222 1.01 26.17 -1.57
C ALA A 222 -0.43 25.81 -1.10
N PRO A 223 -0.77 24.66 -0.46
CA PRO A 223 -2.12 24.49 0.07
C PRO A 223 -2.46 25.62 1.04
N SER A 224 -3.58 26.33 0.85
CA SER A 224 -4.01 27.33 1.83
C SER A 224 -4.34 26.63 3.15
N PRO A 225 -3.78 27.05 4.31
CA PRO A 225 -4.12 26.50 5.62
C PRO A 225 -5.63 26.41 5.87
N SER A 226 -6.37 27.43 5.42
CA SER A 226 -7.81 27.59 5.65
C SER A 226 -8.68 26.55 4.95
N ASP A 227 -8.13 25.88 3.94
CA ASP A 227 -8.88 24.91 3.14
C ASP A 227 -8.75 23.48 3.69
N VAL A 228 -8.02 23.32 4.80
CA VAL A 228 -7.70 22.05 5.42
C VAL A 228 -8.52 21.86 6.69
N SER A 229 -9.19 20.72 6.79
CA SER A 229 -9.88 20.32 8.01
C SER A 229 -9.65 18.86 8.35
N ILE A 230 -9.76 18.58 9.64
CA ILE A 230 -9.60 17.26 10.23
C ILE A 230 -10.98 16.79 10.67
N GLY A 231 -11.47 15.73 10.03
CA GLY A 231 -12.61 14.96 10.53
C GLY A 231 -12.12 13.87 11.48
N VAL A 232 -12.83 13.64 12.57
CA VAL A 232 -12.51 12.59 13.54
C VAL A 232 -13.79 11.81 13.84
N LEU A 233 -13.70 10.48 13.71
CA LEU A 233 -14.70 9.54 14.19
C LEU A 233 -14.08 8.78 15.38
N ALA A 234 -14.48 9.14 16.60
CA ALA A 234 -14.04 8.46 17.79
C ALA A 234 -14.86 7.19 18.00
N LEU A 235 -14.18 6.09 18.34
CA LEU A 235 -14.78 4.79 18.49
C LEU A 235 -14.49 4.23 19.89
N SER A 236 -15.48 3.51 20.44
CA SER A 236 -15.30 2.58 21.55
C SER A 236 -15.54 1.18 21.01
N GLY A 237 -14.47 0.43 20.77
CA GLY A 237 -14.54 -0.77 19.93
C GLY A 237 -14.89 -0.40 18.49
N THR A 238 -15.89 -1.07 17.95
CA THR A 238 -16.42 -0.80 16.61
C THR A 238 -17.53 0.25 16.61
N SER A 239 -17.98 0.68 17.79
CA SER A 239 -19.12 1.58 17.93
C SER A 239 -18.69 3.04 17.92
N PRO A 240 -19.27 3.89 17.04
CA PRO A 240 -18.96 5.30 17.02
C PRO A 240 -19.58 6.02 18.23
N ILE A 241 -18.76 6.72 18.99
CA ILE A 241 -19.19 7.45 20.19
C ILE A 241 -19.15 8.97 20.01
N ASN A 242 -18.34 9.47 19.06
CA ASN A 242 -18.24 10.90 18.79
C ASN A 242 -17.82 11.18 17.33
N ARG A 243 -18.24 12.34 16.82
CA ARG A 243 -17.86 12.86 15.49
C ARG A 243 -17.49 14.32 15.62
N ILE A 244 -16.27 14.66 15.27
CA ILE A 244 -15.72 16.03 15.41
C ILE A 244 -15.15 16.46 14.07
N THR A 245 -15.34 17.72 13.71
CA THR A 245 -14.60 18.37 12.64
C THR A 245 -13.84 19.54 13.23
N GLN A 246 -12.56 19.66 12.87
CA GLN A 246 -11.69 20.73 13.31
C GLN A 246 -10.97 21.33 12.11
N ASP A 247 -11.27 22.59 11.81
CA ASP A 247 -10.53 23.35 10.80
C ASP A 247 -9.12 23.68 11.31
N LEU A 248 -8.16 23.66 10.39
CA LEU A 248 -6.81 24.14 10.65
C LEU A 248 -6.70 25.62 10.29
N THR A 249 -6.01 26.36 11.14
CA THR A 249 -5.76 27.79 10.98
C THR A 249 -4.30 28.01 10.60
N VAL A 250 -3.96 29.21 10.11
CA VAL A 250 -2.58 29.56 9.74
C VAL A 250 -1.62 29.36 10.93
N ASP A 251 -2.06 29.67 12.16
CA ASP A 251 -1.26 29.57 13.38
C ASP A 251 -0.96 28.12 13.81
N ASP A 252 -1.70 27.15 13.29
CA ASP A 252 -1.48 25.73 13.60
C ASP A 252 -0.22 25.19 12.90
N TRP A 253 0.25 25.83 11.81
CA TRP A 253 1.36 25.35 10.98
C TRP A 253 2.71 25.91 11.43
N LYS A 254 3.72 25.04 11.52
CA LYS A 254 5.08 25.40 11.95
C LYS A 254 6.14 24.62 11.15
N GLY A 255 7.31 25.22 10.92
CA GLY A 255 8.49 24.56 10.35
C GLY A 255 8.60 24.59 8.82
N SER A 256 9.58 23.87 8.28
CA SER A 256 9.78 23.66 6.83
C SER A 256 10.39 22.25 6.61
N PRO A 257 9.66 21.27 6.04
CA PRO A 257 8.26 21.33 5.60
C PRO A 257 7.31 21.69 6.75
N GLU A 258 6.17 22.28 6.41
CA GLU A 258 5.23 22.76 7.41
C GLU A 258 4.42 21.61 7.99
N VAL A 259 4.32 21.60 9.32
CA VAL A 259 3.61 20.60 10.08
C VAL A 259 2.59 21.31 10.96
N ALA A 260 1.33 20.90 10.85
CA ALA A 260 0.30 21.25 11.82
C ALA A 260 0.17 20.15 12.86
N ARG A 261 0.07 20.54 14.12
CA ARG A 261 -0.27 19.63 15.23
C ARG A 261 -1.47 20.18 15.95
N LYS A 262 -2.56 19.42 15.94
CA LYS A 262 -3.80 19.75 16.64
C LYS A 262 -4.08 18.73 17.71
N GLU A 263 -4.46 19.22 18.88
CA GLU A 263 -4.94 18.39 19.96
C GLU A 263 -6.47 18.50 20.00
N ILE A 264 -7.15 17.37 19.96
CA ILE A 264 -8.61 17.26 19.89
C ILE A 264 -9.05 16.37 21.05
N HIS A 265 -9.92 16.90 21.92
CA HIS A 265 -10.55 16.08 22.93
C HIS A 265 -11.72 15.31 22.31
N ILE A 266 -11.62 13.98 22.26
CA ILE A 266 -12.59 13.14 21.56
C ILE A 266 -13.56 12.42 22.50
N GLY A 267 -13.36 12.57 23.82
CA GLY A 267 -14.18 11.99 24.88
C GLY A 267 -13.47 10.86 25.63
N GLU A 268 -13.78 10.71 26.92
CA GLU A 268 -13.34 9.57 27.72
C GLU A 268 -13.98 8.26 27.20
N GLY A 269 -13.21 7.17 27.20
CA GLY A 269 -13.68 5.87 26.72
C GLY A 269 -13.48 5.60 25.22
N ALA A 270 -12.96 6.57 24.45
CA ALA A 270 -12.50 6.30 23.09
C ALA A 270 -11.30 5.33 23.10
N SER A 271 -11.46 4.16 22.48
CA SER A 271 -10.37 3.19 22.30
C SER A 271 -9.58 3.41 21.02
N SER A 272 -10.20 4.05 20.03
CA SER A 272 -9.59 4.36 18.74
C SER A 272 -10.25 5.58 18.09
N ALA A 273 -9.59 6.13 17.09
CA ALA A 273 -10.10 7.24 16.29
C ALA A 273 -9.74 7.04 14.81
N VAL A 274 -10.74 7.17 13.93
CA VAL A 274 -10.52 7.28 12.49
C VAL A 274 -10.45 8.76 12.13
N ILE A 275 -9.30 9.16 11.61
CA ILE A 275 -8.98 10.53 11.23
C ILE A 275 -9.13 10.65 9.72
N PHE A 276 -9.87 11.66 9.27
CA PHE A 276 -10.05 12.03 7.87
C PHE A 276 -9.37 13.37 7.63
N LEU A 277 -8.41 13.42 6.73
CA LEU A 277 -7.90 14.70 6.23
C LEU A 277 -8.78 15.16 5.08
N THR A 278 -9.33 16.36 5.20
CA THR A 278 -10.13 17.00 4.16
C THR A 278 -9.40 18.22 3.63
N PHE A 279 -9.38 18.39 2.32
CA PHE A 279 -8.86 19.58 1.65
C PHE A 279 -9.85 20.05 0.59
N LYS A 280 -10.22 21.34 0.62
CA LYS A 280 -11.24 21.93 -0.26
C LYS A 280 -12.51 21.07 -0.31
N SER A 281 -12.99 20.65 0.86
CA SER A 281 -14.19 19.83 1.05
C SER A 281 -14.14 18.42 0.45
N LYS A 282 -12.96 17.89 0.08
CA LYS A 282 -12.78 16.48 -0.31
C LYS A 282 -11.87 15.74 0.66
N ALA A 283 -12.28 14.56 1.08
CA ALA A 283 -11.44 13.67 1.89
C ALA A 283 -10.26 13.13 1.05
N LEU A 284 -9.04 13.38 1.49
CA LEU A 284 -7.80 13.03 0.79
C LEU A 284 -7.05 11.88 1.45
N ASP A 285 -7.02 11.84 2.78
CA ASP A 285 -6.24 10.87 3.54
C ASP A 285 -7.06 10.34 4.72
N ILE A 286 -6.73 9.11 5.15
CA ILE A 286 -7.37 8.42 6.27
C ILE A 286 -6.32 7.72 7.12
N GLN A 287 -6.43 7.87 8.43
CA GLN A 287 -5.56 7.19 9.38
C GLN A 287 -6.39 6.72 10.57
N THR A 288 -6.23 5.47 10.97
CA THR A 288 -6.74 4.98 12.24
C THR A 288 -5.63 5.06 13.28
N VAL A 289 -5.94 5.62 14.44
CA VAL A 289 -5.05 5.62 15.60
C VAL A 289 -5.76 4.99 16.79
N ASN A 290 -5.01 4.22 17.56
CA ASN A 290 -5.52 3.49 18.71
C ASN A 290 -4.98 4.10 19.99
N ASP A 291 -5.78 4.04 21.06
CA ASP A 291 -5.34 4.49 22.36
C ASP A 291 -4.33 3.49 22.92
N SER A 292 -3.05 3.86 22.91
CA SER A 292 -1.99 3.01 23.45
C SER A 292 -2.17 2.75 24.95
N ALA A 293 -2.80 3.67 25.69
CA ALA A 293 -3.11 3.47 27.10
C ALA A 293 -4.26 2.48 27.30
N ALA A 294 -5.19 2.38 26.34
CA ALA A 294 -6.28 1.41 26.43
C ALA A 294 -5.76 -0.04 26.45
N LEU A 295 -4.67 -0.34 25.73
CA LEU A 295 -4.02 -1.66 25.80
C LEU A 295 -3.60 -2.03 27.23
N LEU A 296 -3.13 -1.05 28.01
CA LEU A 296 -2.65 -1.24 29.37
C LEU A 296 -3.78 -1.42 30.40
N ASN A 297 -5.06 -1.24 30.01
CA ASN A 297 -6.19 -1.60 30.86
C ASN A 297 -6.37 -3.13 30.99
N ASN A 298 -5.84 -3.90 30.04
CA ASN A 298 -5.84 -5.36 30.14
C ASN A 298 -4.71 -5.82 31.08
N PRO A 299 -5.01 -6.52 32.18
CA PRO A 299 -4.01 -6.91 33.17
C PRO A 299 -2.93 -7.85 32.61
N ARG A 300 -3.25 -8.68 31.59
CA ARG A 300 -2.26 -9.54 30.93
C ARG A 300 -1.28 -8.72 30.10
N ILE A 301 -1.78 -7.73 29.36
CA ILE A 301 -0.94 -6.79 28.59
C ILE A 301 -0.11 -5.94 29.54
N LEU A 302 -0.71 -5.42 30.62
CA LEU A 302 -0.01 -4.63 31.63
C LEU A 302 1.14 -5.41 32.28
N ALA A 303 0.90 -6.68 32.63
CA ALA A 303 1.92 -7.57 33.16
C ALA A 303 3.03 -7.84 32.12
N TYR A 304 2.66 -8.05 30.85
CA TYR A 304 3.63 -8.25 29.77
C TYR A 304 4.47 -6.99 29.49
N ASN A 305 3.86 -5.81 29.54
CA ASN A 305 4.53 -4.52 29.36
C ASN A 305 5.64 -4.24 30.39
N HIS A 306 5.62 -4.94 31.53
CA HIS A 306 6.74 -4.91 32.47
C HIS A 306 8.04 -5.47 31.86
N PHE A 307 7.92 -6.48 31.00
CA PHE A 307 9.04 -7.15 30.32
C PHE A 307 9.33 -6.54 28.94
N ASP A 308 8.30 -6.12 28.22
CA ASP A 308 8.40 -5.46 26.92
C ASP A 308 7.81 -4.04 27.01
N LYS A 309 8.66 -3.09 27.39
CA LYS A 309 8.25 -1.69 27.55
C LYS A 309 7.68 -1.14 26.24
N ASP A 310 6.55 -0.48 26.36
CA ASP A 310 5.82 0.12 25.23
C ASP A 310 5.37 -0.92 24.18
N LEU A 311 5.38 -2.21 24.52
CA LEU A 311 5.00 -3.33 23.66
C LEU A 311 5.80 -3.38 22.34
N SER A 312 7.05 -2.90 22.37
CA SER A 312 7.91 -2.77 21.19
C SER A 312 8.20 -4.12 20.52
N ILE A 313 8.52 -5.14 21.31
CA ILE A 313 8.84 -6.50 20.83
C ILE A 313 7.57 -7.17 20.31
N LEU A 314 6.45 -7.06 21.03
CA LEU A 314 5.16 -7.57 20.56
C LEU A 314 4.79 -6.97 19.20
N ASN A 315 4.99 -5.66 19.04
CA ASN A 315 4.72 -4.97 17.79
C ASN A 315 5.63 -5.47 16.66
N GLU A 316 6.92 -5.65 16.91
CA GLU A 316 7.85 -6.26 15.94
C GLU A 316 7.42 -7.68 15.57
N TYR A 317 7.00 -8.48 16.55
CA TYR A 317 6.57 -9.85 16.35
C TYR A 317 5.33 -9.91 15.47
N LEU A 318 4.26 -9.18 15.83
CA LEU A 318 3.00 -9.14 15.06
C LEU A 318 3.17 -8.60 13.64
N HIS A 319 4.18 -7.76 13.38
CA HIS A 319 4.51 -7.30 12.02
C HIS A 319 5.55 -8.17 11.31
N GLY A 320 5.99 -9.26 11.93
CA GLY A 320 7.00 -10.18 11.40
C GLY A 320 8.38 -9.52 11.18
N LYS A 321 8.73 -8.50 11.96
CA LYS A 321 9.99 -7.75 11.88
C LYS A 321 11.07 -8.21 12.87
N GLY A 322 10.79 -9.26 13.66
CA GLY A 322 11.75 -9.84 14.59
C GLY A 322 12.97 -10.51 13.92
N GLY A 323 13.96 -10.90 14.70
CA GLY A 323 15.19 -11.53 14.22
C GLY A 323 14.95 -12.91 13.59
N GLU A 324 14.11 -13.74 14.20
CA GLU A 324 13.64 -15.01 13.63
C GLU A 324 12.21 -14.86 13.11
N GLN A 325 12.03 -13.92 12.18
CA GLN A 325 10.74 -13.43 11.67
C GLN A 325 9.54 -14.39 11.71
N SER A 326 9.62 -15.60 11.13
CA SER A 326 8.50 -16.55 11.13
C SER A 326 8.16 -17.05 12.53
N LYS A 327 9.18 -17.36 13.33
CA LYS A 327 9.00 -17.77 14.72
C LYS A 327 8.51 -16.59 15.56
N ASP A 328 9.10 -15.42 15.38
CA ASP A 328 8.70 -14.24 16.16
C ASP A 328 7.24 -13.88 15.92
N PHE A 329 6.78 -13.94 14.66
CA PHE A 329 5.38 -13.75 14.30
C PHE A 329 4.44 -14.76 14.99
N GLU A 330 4.77 -16.04 14.96
CA GLU A 330 4.00 -17.08 15.65
C GLU A 330 3.94 -16.84 17.17
N ILE A 331 5.01 -16.34 17.81
CA ILE A 331 4.97 -15.92 19.24
C ILE A 331 3.99 -14.77 19.42
N GLY A 332 4.09 -13.74 18.57
CA GLY A 332 3.23 -12.57 18.62
C GLY A 332 1.76 -12.95 18.54
N VAL A 333 1.39 -13.84 17.61
CA VAL A 333 0.03 -14.36 17.48
C VAL A 333 -0.38 -15.13 18.75
N GLY A 334 0.48 -15.99 19.30
CA GLY A 334 0.17 -16.67 20.57
C GLY A 334 -0.08 -15.70 21.73
N LEU A 335 0.73 -14.64 21.85
CA LEU A 335 0.56 -13.60 22.86
C LEU A 335 -0.74 -12.81 22.65
N LEU A 336 -1.08 -12.46 21.41
CA LEU A 336 -2.31 -11.77 21.06
C LEU A 336 -3.55 -12.51 21.60
N PHE A 337 -3.65 -13.81 21.32
CA PHE A 337 -4.76 -14.63 21.82
C PHE A 337 -4.71 -14.85 23.34
N HIS A 338 -3.51 -14.92 23.93
CA HIS A 338 -3.39 -14.91 25.38
C HIS A 338 -3.96 -13.61 25.99
N PHE A 339 -3.70 -12.45 25.39
CA PHE A 339 -4.23 -11.17 25.85
C PHE A 339 -5.76 -11.09 25.72
N CYS A 340 -6.32 -11.68 24.66
CA CYS A 340 -7.77 -11.87 24.51
C CYS A 340 -8.39 -12.84 25.53
N GLY A 341 -7.57 -13.52 26.33
CA GLY A 341 -7.99 -14.35 27.45
C GLY A 341 -8.24 -15.81 27.16
N PHE A 342 -7.76 -16.26 26.01
CA PHE A 342 -7.73 -17.68 25.68
C PHE A 342 -6.54 -18.40 26.33
N ASN A 343 -6.68 -19.72 26.46
CA ASN A 343 -5.56 -20.60 26.81
C ASN A 343 -4.87 -21.06 25.52
N VAL A 344 -3.58 -20.74 25.35
CA VAL A 344 -2.85 -20.99 24.10
C VAL A 344 -1.92 -22.19 24.25
N GLY A 345 -2.10 -23.20 23.39
CA GLY A 345 -1.20 -24.34 23.25
C GLY A 345 -0.32 -24.17 22.00
N PRO A 346 0.97 -23.80 22.13
CA PRO A 346 1.88 -23.57 21.00
C PRO A 346 2.49 -24.89 20.49
N TYR A 347 1.65 -25.75 19.89
CA TYR A 347 2.05 -27.09 19.45
C TYR A 347 3.13 -27.06 18.37
N GLY A 348 3.10 -26.07 17.47
CA GLY A 348 4.14 -25.83 16.45
C GLY A 348 5.57 -25.70 16.97
N ARG A 349 5.77 -25.61 18.29
CA ARG A 349 7.08 -25.43 18.96
C ARG A 349 7.53 -26.58 19.83
N VAL A 350 6.70 -27.59 20.03
CA VAL A 350 7.03 -28.69 20.94
C VAL A 350 8.03 -29.61 20.24
N LYS A 351 9.32 -29.44 20.56
CA LYS A 351 10.43 -30.19 19.93
C LYS A 351 10.25 -31.72 19.96
N ALA A 352 9.66 -32.25 21.04
CA ALA A 352 9.42 -33.68 21.21
C ALA A 352 8.38 -34.25 20.22
N LEU A 353 7.48 -33.41 19.70
CA LEU A 353 6.51 -33.80 18.67
C LEU A 353 7.16 -33.78 17.28
N LYS A 354 8.03 -32.78 17.02
CA LYS A 354 8.80 -32.68 15.77
C LYS A 354 9.75 -33.86 15.52
N SER A 355 10.27 -34.51 16.57
CA SER A 355 11.24 -35.61 16.45
C SER A 355 10.62 -36.97 16.09
N LYS A 356 9.29 -37.10 16.06
CA LYS A 356 8.58 -38.40 15.87
C LYS A 356 7.89 -38.55 14.50
N SER A 357 8.36 -37.86 13.46
CA SER A 357 7.73 -37.86 12.11
C SER A 357 6.35 -37.19 12.05
N ILE A 358 5.91 -36.55 13.14
CA ILE A 358 4.76 -35.64 13.16
C ILE A 358 5.31 -34.25 12.75
N GLN A 359 5.62 -34.07 11.47
CA GLN A 359 6.34 -32.88 10.97
C GLN A 359 5.43 -31.71 10.57
N GLU A 360 4.11 -31.84 10.66
CA GLU A 360 3.16 -30.83 10.20
C GLU A 360 2.09 -30.53 11.27
N GLU A 361 2.49 -30.03 12.44
CA GLU A 361 1.52 -29.64 13.48
C GLU A 361 0.91 -28.25 13.20
N ILE A 362 -0.29 -28.04 13.73
CA ILE A 362 -0.93 -26.71 13.76
C ILE A 362 -0.14 -25.84 14.74
N ASP A 363 0.18 -24.60 14.35
CA ASP A 363 1.05 -23.74 15.15
C ASP A 363 0.49 -23.49 16.55
N HIS A 364 -0.80 -23.11 16.63
CA HIS A 364 -1.52 -22.95 17.90
C HIS A 364 -2.88 -23.62 17.91
N LEU A 365 -3.22 -24.25 19.03
CA LEU A 365 -4.62 -24.50 19.41
C LEU A 365 -4.96 -23.59 20.59
N VAL A 366 -5.97 -22.77 20.40
CA VAL A 366 -6.38 -21.73 21.33
C VAL A 366 -7.74 -22.11 21.91
N PHE A 367 -7.79 -22.37 23.20
CA PHE A 367 -8.98 -22.87 23.88
C PHE A 367 -9.74 -21.70 24.53
N ALA A 368 -11.02 -21.58 24.17
CA ALA A 368 -11.94 -20.67 24.85
C ALA A 368 -12.14 -21.08 26.31
N PRO A 369 -12.23 -20.13 27.26
CA PRO A 369 -12.50 -20.45 28.66
C PRO A 369 -13.79 -21.25 28.89
N SER A 370 -14.79 -21.09 28.02
CA SER A 370 -16.03 -21.87 28.03
C SER A 370 -15.83 -23.36 27.73
N GLY A 371 -14.71 -23.76 27.15
CA GLY A 371 -14.38 -25.16 26.82
C GLY A 371 -15.09 -25.72 25.57
N ASN A 372 -16.01 -24.95 24.97
CA ASN A 372 -16.80 -25.40 23.82
C ASN A 372 -16.24 -24.98 22.45
N HIS A 373 -15.19 -24.14 22.45
CA HIS A 373 -14.58 -23.64 21.23
C HIS A 373 -13.05 -23.79 21.28
N ILE A 374 -12.49 -24.19 20.14
CA ILE A 374 -11.05 -24.21 19.86
C ILE A 374 -10.82 -23.40 18.60
N VAL A 375 -9.90 -22.44 18.66
CA VAL A 375 -9.40 -21.76 17.47
C VAL A 375 -8.10 -22.46 17.06
N ALA A 376 -8.10 -23.09 15.90
CA ALA A 376 -6.91 -23.67 15.30
C ALA A 376 -6.25 -22.60 14.44
N ILE A 377 -4.96 -22.34 14.66
CA ILE A 377 -4.27 -21.22 14.01
C ILE A 377 -3.00 -21.72 13.32
N GLU A 378 -2.88 -21.37 12.05
CA GLU A 378 -1.68 -21.52 11.25
C GLU A 378 -1.08 -20.13 10.96
N CYS A 379 0.21 -19.93 11.22
CA CYS A 379 0.90 -18.67 10.98
C CYS A 379 1.73 -18.73 9.69
N THR A 380 1.73 -17.67 8.89
CA THR A 380 2.58 -17.55 7.71
C THR A 380 3.06 -16.11 7.51
N LYS A 381 4.17 -15.97 6.81
CA LYS A 381 4.76 -14.68 6.41
C LYS A 381 4.82 -14.49 4.89
N LYS A 382 4.44 -15.53 4.16
CA LYS A 382 4.43 -15.62 2.70
C LYS A 382 2.98 -15.74 2.24
N ASP A 383 2.79 -15.95 0.94
CA ASP A 383 1.53 -16.37 0.34
C ASP A 383 0.90 -17.52 1.16
N LEU A 384 -0.41 -17.42 1.36
CA LEU A 384 -1.13 -18.26 2.31
C LEU A 384 -1.09 -19.73 1.89
N ASP A 385 -1.15 -19.99 0.58
CA ASP A 385 -1.17 -21.35 0.03
C ASP A 385 0.17 -21.84 -0.54
N THR A 386 1.29 -21.33 -0.02
CA THR A 386 2.61 -21.85 -0.37
C THR A 386 2.66 -23.37 -0.13
N GLU A 387 2.95 -24.17 -1.16
CA GLU A 387 3.06 -25.65 -1.08
C GLU A 387 1.78 -26.36 -0.60
N GLY A 388 0.60 -25.79 -0.90
CA GLY A 388 -0.69 -26.40 -0.55
C GLY A 388 -1.00 -26.35 0.95
N LYS A 389 -0.40 -25.40 1.67
CA LYS A 389 -0.52 -25.23 3.12
C LYS A 389 -1.96 -25.16 3.60
N LEU A 390 -2.85 -24.46 2.88
CA LEU A 390 -4.26 -24.32 3.29
C LEU A 390 -4.99 -25.66 3.27
N SER A 391 -4.77 -26.49 2.25
CA SER A 391 -5.42 -27.81 2.17
C SER A 391 -4.87 -28.78 3.21
N LYS A 392 -3.57 -28.72 3.52
CA LYS A 392 -2.98 -29.49 4.63
C LYS A 392 -3.54 -29.05 5.98
N PHE A 393 -3.71 -27.74 6.18
CA PHE A 393 -4.30 -27.18 7.39
C PHE A 393 -5.76 -27.59 7.57
N SER A 394 -6.58 -27.45 6.52
CA SER A 394 -7.97 -27.90 6.47
C SER A 394 -8.12 -29.38 6.87
N ARG A 395 -7.26 -30.26 6.35
CA ARG A 395 -7.23 -31.69 6.73
C ARG A 395 -6.99 -31.89 8.23
N ARG A 396 -5.99 -31.21 8.79
CA ARG A 396 -5.63 -31.32 10.22
C ARG A 396 -6.75 -30.81 11.13
N VAL A 397 -7.40 -29.71 10.73
CA VAL A 397 -8.57 -29.18 11.44
C VAL A 397 -9.72 -30.19 11.42
N LYS A 398 -9.95 -30.86 10.30
CA LYS A 398 -10.97 -31.91 10.20
C LYS A 398 -10.66 -33.08 11.15
N GLU A 399 -9.41 -33.53 11.21
CA GLU A 399 -9.00 -34.59 12.15
C GLU A 399 -9.29 -34.20 13.62
N ILE A 400 -9.07 -32.94 14.00
CA ILE A 400 -9.42 -32.45 15.35
C ILE A 400 -10.93 -32.42 15.56
N ARG A 401 -11.72 -31.96 14.58
CA ARG A 401 -13.19 -31.97 14.66
C ARG A 401 -13.74 -33.38 14.83
N ASP A 402 -13.19 -34.34 14.11
CA ASP A 402 -13.58 -35.76 14.19
C ASP A 402 -13.26 -36.35 15.58
N LEU A 403 -12.16 -35.92 16.21
CA LEU A 403 -11.79 -36.31 17.57
C LEU A 403 -12.63 -35.62 18.66
N LEU A 404 -13.12 -34.41 18.40
CA LEU A 404 -13.85 -33.57 19.35
C LEU A 404 -15.22 -33.15 18.79
N PRO A 405 -16.15 -34.10 18.58
CA PRO A 405 -17.40 -33.84 17.85
C PRO A 405 -18.35 -32.85 18.55
N THR A 406 -18.16 -32.59 19.85
CA THR A 406 -18.96 -31.65 20.64
C THR A 406 -18.33 -30.28 20.78
N VAL A 407 -17.12 -30.07 20.25
CA VAL A 407 -16.36 -28.83 20.36
C VAL A 407 -16.31 -28.15 18.99
N SER A 408 -16.68 -26.87 18.93
CA SER A 408 -16.55 -26.08 17.71
C SER A 408 -15.07 -25.77 17.45
N VAL A 409 -14.59 -26.06 16.23
CA VAL A 409 -13.21 -25.76 15.82
C VAL A 409 -13.22 -24.71 14.72
N ILE A 410 -12.67 -23.53 15.02
CA ILE A 410 -12.58 -22.36 14.15
C ILE A 410 -11.18 -22.31 13.52
N PRO A 411 -11.02 -22.58 12.21
CA PRO A 411 -9.72 -22.58 11.57
C PRO A 411 -9.37 -21.20 11.02
N LEU A 412 -8.21 -20.69 11.43
CA LEU A 412 -7.71 -19.38 11.01
C LEU A 412 -6.28 -19.48 10.48
N VAL A 413 -5.98 -18.73 9.43
CA VAL A 413 -4.60 -18.46 9.00
C VAL A 413 -4.25 -17.02 9.33
N CYS A 414 -3.14 -16.82 10.05
CA CYS A 414 -2.62 -15.52 10.43
C CYS A 414 -1.43 -15.13 9.55
N THR A 415 -1.41 -13.88 9.08
CA THR A 415 -0.30 -13.31 8.32
C THR A 415 -0.06 -11.84 8.69
N PRO A 416 1.20 -11.35 8.71
CA PRO A 416 1.48 -9.93 8.90
C PRO A 416 1.22 -9.11 7.63
N LEU A 417 0.80 -9.74 6.53
CA LEU A 417 0.46 -9.07 5.28
C LEU A 417 -0.88 -8.34 5.42
N SER A 418 -0.95 -7.12 4.86
CA SER A 418 -2.23 -6.43 4.71
C SER A 418 -3.09 -7.13 3.67
N LYS A 419 -4.41 -7.03 3.82
CA LYS A 419 -5.37 -7.62 2.87
C LYS A 419 -5.12 -7.21 1.42
N ALA A 420 -4.65 -5.99 1.19
CA ALA A 420 -4.33 -5.48 -0.15
C ALA A 420 -3.12 -6.16 -0.83
N ILE A 421 -2.30 -6.90 -0.07
CA ILE A 421 -1.10 -7.60 -0.58
C ILE A 421 -1.39 -9.10 -0.75
N ILE A 422 -2.35 -9.65 -0.02
CA ILE A 422 -2.71 -11.07 -0.11
C ILE A 422 -3.33 -11.34 -1.48
N ALA A 423 -2.85 -12.38 -2.17
CA ALA A 423 -3.37 -12.75 -3.48
C ALA A 423 -4.85 -13.18 -3.40
N ASP A 424 -5.69 -12.71 -4.33
CA ASP A 424 -7.11 -13.08 -4.38
C ASP A 424 -7.30 -14.59 -4.49
N SER A 425 -6.41 -15.30 -5.22
CA SER A 425 -6.44 -16.76 -5.33
C SER A 425 -6.31 -17.47 -3.98
N ASP A 426 -5.53 -16.91 -3.06
CA ASP A 426 -5.34 -17.46 -1.72
C ASP A 426 -6.57 -17.24 -0.86
N ILE A 427 -7.18 -16.05 -0.93
CA ILE A 427 -8.45 -15.74 -0.25
C ILE A 427 -9.56 -16.66 -0.74
N LEU A 428 -9.70 -16.84 -2.07
CA LEU A 428 -10.68 -17.74 -2.66
C LEU A 428 -10.48 -19.19 -2.18
N LYS A 429 -9.23 -19.64 -2.10
CA LYS A 429 -8.92 -20.98 -1.61
C LYS A 429 -9.20 -21.14 -0.12
N ALA A 430 -8.83 -20.17 0.71
CA ALA A 430 -9.14 -20.18 2.14
C ALA A 430 -10.66 -20.27 2.38
N ALA A 431 -11.46 -19.47 1.66
CA ALA A 431 -12.92 -19.52 1.73
C ALA A 431 -13.48 -20.89 1.30
N LYS A 432 -12.95 -21.49 0.22
CA LYS A 432 -13.34 -22.85 -0.23
C LYS A 432 -13.05 -23.92 0.83
N GLU A 433 -11.98 -23.75 1.59
CA GLU A 433 -11.57 -24.65 2.67
C GLU A 433 -12.21 -24.27 4.03
N HIS A 434 -13.11 -23.28 4.06
CA HIS A 434 -13.74 -22.72 5.26
C HIS A 434 -12.75 -22.25 6.32
N ILE A 435 -11.66 -21.60 5.90
CA ILE A 435 -10.62 -21.02 6.74
C ILE A 435 -10.77 -19.49 6.76
N GLY A 436 -10.82 -18.90 7.95
CA GLY A 436 -10.76 -17.45 8.12
C GLY A 436 -9.34 -16.91 7.95
N VAL A 437 -9.20 -15.70 7.41
CA VAL A 437 -7.90 -15.06 7.20
C VAL A 437 -7.78 -13.87 8.15
N ILE A 438 -6.73 -13.86 8.96
CA ILE A 438 -6.34 -12.73 9.80
C ILE A 438 -5.11 -12.07 9.16
N GLY A 439 -5.31 -10.92 8.50
CA GLY A 439 -4.25 -10.06 8.02
C GLY A 439 -3.81 -9.03 9.06
N ALA A 440 -2.96 -8.08 8.63
CA ALA A 440 -2.48 -7.00 9.49
C ALA A 440 -3.61 -6.18 10.12
N GLU A 441 -4.68 -5.91 9.35
CA GLU A 441 -5.84 -5.15 9.80
C GLU A 441 -6.64 -5.89 10.89
N GLU A 442 -6.85 -7.20 10.72
CA GLU A 442 -7.54 -8.02 11.71
C GLU A 442 -6.68 -8.24 12.96
N ILE A 443 -5.35 -8.40 12.84
CA ILE A 443 -4.43 -8.44 14.00
C ILE A 443 -4.61 -7.19 14.86
N GLN A 444 -4.63 -6.03 14.22
CA GLN A 444 -4.80 -4.75 14.91
C GLN A 444 -6.18 -4.67 15.60
N THR A 445 -7.22 -5.13 14.93
CA THR A 445 -8.58 -5.20 15.50
C THR A 445 -8.63 -6.11 16.73
N ILE A 446 -8.02 -7.30 16.67
CA ILE A 446 -7.98 -8.24 17.81
C ILE A 446 -7.20 -7.64 18.98
N LEU A 447 -6.11 -6.93 18.71
CA LEU A 447 -5.31 -6.26 19.75
C LEU A 447 -6.13 -5.15 20.44
N GLU A 448 -6.95 -4.42 19.69
CA GLU A 448 -7.88 -3.44 20.25
C GLU A 448 -8.95 -4.09 21.13
N LEU A 449 -9.55 -5.20 20.69
CA LEU A 449 -10.51 -5.98 21.49
C LEU A 449 -9.84 -6.48 22.78
N ALA A 450 -8.58 -6.91 22.70
CA ALA A 450 -7.80 -7.29 23.89
C ALA A 450 -7.61 -6.11 24.85
N GLY A 451 -7.22 -4.93 24.34
CA GLY A 451 -7.07 -3.73 25.17
C GLY A 451 -8.37 -3.29 25.85
N GLN A 452 -9.50 -3.43 25.16
CA GLN A 452 -10.83 -3.18 25.71
C GLN A 452 -11.29 -4.23 26.72
N ASN A 453 -10.49 -5.26 26.97
CA ASN A 453 -10.80 -6.38 27.85
C ASN A 453 -12.15 -7.03 27.47
N LYS A 454 -12.41 -7.16 26.17
CA LYS A 454 -13.61 -7.82 25.65
C LYS A 454 -13.67 -9.27 26.10
N ASN A 455 -14.89 -9.74 26.33
CA ASN A 455 -15.12 -11.13 26.72
C ASN A 455 -14.68 -12.08 25.59
N PRO A 456 -13.95 -13.18 25.87
CA PRO A 456 -13.57 -14.17 24.86
C PRO A 456 -14.69 -14.60 23.91
N GLU A 457 -15.94 -14.70 24.35
CA GLU A 457 -17.08 -15.03 23.49
C GLU A 457 -17.35 -13.96 22.42
N GLU A 458 -17.26 -12.66 22.73
CA GLU A 458 -17.39 -11.58 21.73
C GLU A 458 -16.26 -11.65 20.70
N ILE A 459 -15.06 -12.03 21.15
CA ILE A 459 -13.90 -12.20 20.27
C ILE A 459 -14.12 -13.43 19.37
N LEU A 460 -14.68 -14.53 19.89
CA LEU A 460 -15.03 -15.70 19.08
C LEU A 460 -16.02 -15.34 17.98
N GLU A 461 -17.07 -14.59 18.28
CA GLU A 461 -18.05 -14.12 17.27
C GLU A 461 -17.35 -13.32 16.15
N PHE A 462 -16.41 -12.44 16.50
CA PHE A 462 -15.59 -11.74 15.52
C PHE A 462 -14.75 -12.71 14.68
N LEU A 463 -14.06 -13.66 15.30
CA LEU A 463 -13.21 -14.62 14.59
C LEU A 463 -14.01 -15.54 13.66
N GLU A 464 -15.20 -15.96 14.07
CA GLU A 464 -16.12 -16.74 13.24
C GLU A 464 -16.61 -15.95 12.03
N SER A 465 -16.83 -14.64 12.18
CA SER A 465 -17.22 -13.76 11.09
C SER A 465 -16.15 -13.62 9.99
N LEU A 466 -14.89 -13.95 10.29
CA LEU A 466 -13.79 -13.96 9.30
C LEU A 466 -13.84 -15.18 8.37
N ILE A 467 -14.65 -16.19 8.67
CA ILE A 467 -14.84 -17.36 7.80
C ILE A 467 -15.83 -16.98 6.69
N ILE A 468 -15.28 -16.61 5.54
CA ILE A 468 -16.06 -16.27 4.35
C ILE A 468 -16.77 -17.54 3.85
N LYS A 469 -18.09 -17.49 3.72
CA LYS A 469 -18.85 -18.55 3.06
C LYS A 469 -18.70 -18.41 1.55
N PRO A 470 -18.56 -19.51 0.79
CA PRO A 470 -18.47 -19.45 -0.67
C PRO A 470 -19.60 -18.65 -1.33
N ASP A 471 -20.79 -18.69 -0.74
CA ASP A 471 -22.00 -18.00 -1.25
C ASP A 471 -21.97 -16.47 -1.03
N ASP A 472 -21.14 -15.98 -0.11
CA ASP A 472 -21.02 -14.56 0.23
C ASP A 472 -19.89 -13.85 -0.56
N MET A 473 -19.21 -14.57 -1.46
CA MET A 473 -18.15 -13.97 -2.26
C MET A 473 -18.72 -13.08 -3.37
N PRO A 474 -18.30 -11.81 -3.48
CA PRO A 474 -18.71 -10.96 -4.60
C PRO A 474 -18.31 -11.64 -5.91
N PHE A 475 -19.24 -11.71 -6.86
CA PHE A 475 -19.01 -12.28 -8.18
C PHE A 475 -17.85 -11.56 -8.88
N TRP A 476 -16.63 -12.07 -8.73
CA TRP A 476 -15.53 -11.74 -9.61
C TRP A 476 -15.77 -12.51 -10.90
N SER A 477 -16.30 -11.80 -11.90
CA SER A 477 -16.44 -12.33 -13.26
C SER A 477 -15.07 -12.78 -13.75
N THR A 478 -14.96 -14.08 -13.98
CA THR A 478 -13.84 -14.78 -14.64
C THR A 478 -13.39 -14.11 -15.93
#